data_AF-A0A443S802-F1
#
_entry.id   AF-A0A443S802-F1
#
_cell.length_a   1.000
_cell.length_b   1.000
_cell.length_c   1.000
_cell.angle_alpha   90.00
_cell.angle_beta   90.00
_cell.angle_gamma   90.00
#
_symmetry.space_group_name_H-M   'P 1'
#
loop_
_entity.id
_entity.type
_entity.pdbx_description
1 polymer ?
#
loop_
_entity_poly.entity_id
_entity_poly.type
_entity_poly.pdbx_seq_one_letter_code
_entity_poly.pdbx_strand_id
1 'polypeptide(L)'
;LNRANQTYVFSVLLSDEIVPEAIFYGTIIPLLSYYCVKKFIIDPYAEREKEKKNQKARQENATRLSKLKKEAEAAIRLMTETYRRINEIESEKSGLVIVKALYGKSEIVANYVNCDEIEPSAEVINVSIPIQCLVKDSMLTLTEASKAFLPGFYDPCLGEKKE
;
A
#
# COMPACT_ATOMS: atom_id res chain seq x y z
N LEU A 1 -8.57 25.73 -72.31
CA LEU A 1 -8.41 24.28 -72.59
C LEU A 1 -7.85 23.62 -71.33
N ASN A 2 -8.64 22.76 -70.66
CA ASN A 2 -8.20 21.98 -69.50
C ASN A 2 -7.24 20.86 -69.91
N ARG A 3 -6.09 20.69 -69.23
CA ARG A 3 -5.30 19.44 -69.09
C ARG A 3 -4.03 19.77 -68.28
N ALA A 4 -3.66 19.14 -67.16
CA ALA A 4 -3.90 17.77 -66.72
C ALA A 4 -3.87 17.67 -65.19
N ASN A 5 -4.87 17.01 -64.62
CA ASN A 5 -4.90 16.57 -63.23
C ASN A 5 -4.63 15.06 -63.24
N GLN A 6 -3.38 14.63 -63.02
CA GLN A 6 -2.99 13.23 -63.09
C GLN A 6 -2.61 12.74 -61.70
N THR A 7 -3.47 11.93 -61.10
CA THR A 7 -3.26 11.31 -59.79
C THR A 7 -2.59 9.96 -59.98
N TYR A 8 -1.36 9.80 -59.51
CA TYR A 8 -0.67 8.51 -59.51
C TYR A 8 -1.06 7.75 -58.24
N VAL A 9 -1.82 6.67 -58.41
CA VAL A 9 -2.21 5.76 -57.32
C VAL A 9 -1.36 4.50 -57.48
N PHE A 10 -0.37 4.33 -56.59
CA PHE A 10 0.39 3.09 -56.50
C PHE A 10 -0.28 2.18 -55.46
N SER A 11 -0.91 1.11 -55.93
CA SER A 11 -1.48 0.08 -55.05
C SER A 11 -0.34 -0.67 -54.40
N VAL A 12 -0.17 -0.54 -53.08
CA VAL A 12 0.81 -1.35 -52.35
C VAL A 12 0.30 -2.79 -52.33
N LEU A 13 0.80 -3.60 -53.26
CA LEU A 13 0.46 -5.02 -53.40
C LEU A 13 1.42 -5.82 -52.50
N LEU A 14 0.96 -6.19 -51.29
CA LEU A 14 1.80 -6.86 -50.27
C LEU A 14 2.07 -8.34 -50.61
N SER A 15 1.07 -9.06 -51.14
CA SER A 15 1.17 -10.41 -51.70
C SER A 15 -0.14 -10.77 -52.41
N ASP A 16 -0.10 -11.71 -53.38
CA ASP A 16 -1.28 -12.16 -54.14
C ASP A 16 -2.21 -13.08 -53.30
N GLU A 17 -1.64 -13.73 -52.28
CA GLU A 17 -2.36 -14.57 -51.31
C GLU A 17 -1.98 -14.19 -49.87
N ILE A 18 -2.94 -14.35 -48.94
CA ILE A 18 -2.71 -14.13 -47.52
C ILE A 18 -1.84 -15.27 -47.00
N VAL A 19 -0.57 -14.99 -46.67
CA VAL A 19 0.33 -15.96 -46.05
C VAL A 19 0.20 -15.85 -44.53
N PRO A 20 -0.46 -16.81 -43.84
CA PRO A 20 -0.71 -16.71 -42.40
C PRO A 20 0.58 -16.71 -41.58
N GLU A 21 1.62 -17.38 -42.07
CA GLU A 21 2.94 -17.43 -41.45
C GLU A 21 3.61 -16.06 -41.37
N ALA A 22 3.53 -15.26 -42.45
CA ALA A 22 4.12 -13.92 -42.49
C ALA A 22 3.41 -12.98 -41.51
N ILE A 23 2.08 -13.09 -41.40
CA ILE A 23 1.30 -12.32 -40.43
C ILE A 23 1.66 -12.75 -39.00
N PHE A 24 1.79 -14.05 -38.76
CA PHE A 24 2.15 -14.60 -37.45
C PHE A 24 3.54 -14.13 -37.00
N TYR A 25 4.55 -14.25 -37.87
CA TYR A 25 5.91 -13.80 -37.58
C TYR A 25 6.04 -12.27 -37.53
N GLY A 26 5.25 -11.55 -38.32
CA GLY A 26 5.28 -10.09 -38.37
C GLY A 26 4.56 -9.40 -37.21
N THR A 27 3.57 -10.05 -36.59
CA THR A 27 2.73 -9.41 -35.56
C THR A 27 2.72 -10.18 -34.24
N ILE A 28 2.37 -11.47 -34.27
CA ILE A 28 2.17 -12.27 -33.06
C ILE A 28 3.51 -12.51 -32.34
N ILE A 29 4.57 -12.88 -33.06
CA ILE A 29 5.89 -13.08 -32.45
C ILE A 29 6.43 -11.79 -31.82
N PRO A 30 6.48 -10.62 -32.49
CA PRO A 30 6.95 -9.39 -31.88
C PRO A 30 6.14 -8.99 -30.65
N LEU A 31 4.81 -9.09 -30.70
CA LEU A 31 3.94 -8.75 -29.57
C LEU A 31 4.17 -9.67 -28.37
N LEU A 32 4.22 -10.99 -28.59
CA LEU A 32 4.52 -11.95 -27.53
C LEU A 32 5.93 -11.76 -26.98
N SER A 33 6.94 -11.56 -27.84
CA SER A 33 8.32 -11.31 -27.40
C SER A 33 8.41 -10.06 -26.54
N TYR A 34 7.73 -8.97 -26.91
CA TYR A 34 7.69 -7.75 -26.14
C TYR A 34 7.02 -7.97 -24.79
N TYR A 35 5.86 -8.66 -24.77
CA TYR A 35 5.15 -8.98 -23.54
C TYR A 35 5.99 -9.86 -22.62
N CYS A 36 6.64 -10.89 -23.15
CA CYS A 36 7.55 -11.75 -22.39
C CYS A 36 8.72 -10.95 -21.81
N VAL A 37 9.41 -10.13 -22.59
CA VAL A 37 10.49 -9.27 -22.09
C VAL A 37 9.99 -8.33 -21.01
N LYS A 38 8.84 -7.69 -21.23
CA LYS A 38 8.24 -6.78 -20.26
C LYS A 38 7.93 -7.48 -18.94
N LYS A 39 7.19 -8.59 -18.98
CA LYS A 39 6.75 -9.26 -17.76
C LYS A 39 7.90 -9.98 -17.05
N PHE A 40 8.77 -10.67 -17.79
CA PHE A 40 9.82 -11.49 -17.17
C PHE A 40 11.11 -10.73 -16.86
N ILE A 41 11.36 -9.57 -17.46
CA ILE A 41 12.62 -8.84 -17.27
C ILE A 41 12.36 -7.45 -16.68
N ILE A 42 11.48 -6.65 -17.29
CA ILE A 42 11.29 -5.24 -16.91
C ILE A 42 10.57 -5.14 -15.55
N ASP A 43 9.43 -5.79 -15.41
CA ASP A 43 8.63 -5.77 -14.18
C ASP A 43 9.44 -6.24 -12.95
N PRO A 44 10.12 -7.40 -12.96
CA PRO A 44 10.89 -7.84 -11.79
C PRO A 44 12.10 -6.95 -11.51
N TYR A 45 12.68 -6.30 -12.53
CA TYR A 45 13.76 -5.34 -12.31
C TYR A 45 13.24 -4.06 -11.64
N ALA A 46 12.09 -3.54 -12.09
CA ALA A 46 11.46 -2.36 -11.52
C ALA A 46 11.03 -2.58 -10.06
N GLU A 47 10.46 -3.75 -9.74
CA GLU A 47 10.13 -4.16 -8.37
C GLU A 47 11.37 -4.18 -7.48
N ARG A 48 12.47 -4.78 -7.94
CA ARG A 48 13.75 -4.80 -7.20
C ARG A 48 14.33 -3.42 -6.97
N GLU A 49 14.24 -2.50 -7.94
CA GLU A 49 14.68 -1.12 -7.73
C GLU A 49 13.83 -0.39 -6.70
N LYS A 50 12.51 -0.61 -6.71
CA LYS A 50 11.60 -0.06 -5.71
C LYS A 50 11.95 -0.57 -4.31
N GLU A 51 12.15 -1.88 -4.17
CA GLU A 51 12.57 -2.50 -2.90
C GLU A 51 13.90 -1.92 -2.40
N LYS A 52 14.91 -1.79 -3.27
CA LYS A 52 16.20 -1.18 -2.89
C LYS A 52 16.05 0.26 -2.40
N LYS A 53 15.20 1.05 -3.05
CA LYS A 53 14.91 2.44 -2.63
C LYS A 53 14.21 2.46 -1.27
N ASN A 54 13.22 1.59 -1.07
CA ASN A 54 12.52 1.47 0.22
C ASN A 54 13.47 1.01 1.33
N GLN A 55 14.35 0.04 1.07
CA GLN A 55 15.35 -0.41 2.04
C GLN A 55 16.33 0.70 2.43
N LYS A 56 16.82 1.48 1.46
CA LYS A 56 17.68 2.65 1.74
C LYS A 56 16.95 3.70 2.57
N ALA A 57 15.73 4.05 2.18
CA ALA A 57 14.90 4.99 2.94
C ALA A 57 14.65 4.48 4.38
N ARG A 58 14.44 3.17 4.56
CA ARG A 58 14.28 2.53 5.87
C ARG A 58 15.54 2.63 6.72
N GLN A 59 16.72 2.43 6.12
CA GLN A 59 18.00 2.60 6.81
C GLN A 59 18.23 4.04 7.25
N GLU A 60 17.97 5.01 6.36
CA GLU A 60 18.08 6.44 6.65
C GLU A 60 17.10 6.88 7.74
N ASN A 61 15.87 6.36 7.71
CA ASN A 61 14.81 6.69 8.67
C ASN A 61 14.82 5.82 9.93
N ALA A 62 15.65 4.79 10.04
CA ALA A 62 15.63 3.84 11.17
C ALA A 62 15.79 4.55 12.52
N THR A 63 16.68 5.54 12.57
CA THR A 63 16.90 6.35 13.79
C THR A 63 15.67 7.17 14.15
N ARG A 64 14.99 7.77 13.17
CA ARG A 64 13.76 8.55 13.36
C ARG A 64 12.60 7.66 13.81
N LEU A 65 12.42 6.52 13.14
CA LEU A 65 11.41 5.52 13.49
C LEU A 65 11.59 5.04 14.93
N SER A 66 12.83 4.78 15.37
CA SER A 66 13.09 4.37 16.74
C SER A 66 12.72 5.42 17.80
N LYS A 67 12.85 6.71 17.47
CA LYS A 67 12.43 7.82 18.36
C LYS A 67 10.92 7.90 18.44
N LEU A 68 10.24 7.90 17.29
CA LEU A 68 8.78 7.93 17.21
C LEU A 68 8.14 6.73 17.90
N LYS A 69 8.73 5.54 17.76
CA LYS A 69 8.28 4.34 18.48
C LYS A 69 8.37 4.54 19.99
N LYS A 70 9.48 5.06 20.51
CA LYS A 70 9.64 5.33 21.94
C LYS A 70 8.66 6.40 22.44
N GLU A 71 8.41 7.43 21.65
CA GLU A 71 7.43 8.47 21.97
C GLU A 71 6.01 7.89 22.04
N ALA A 72 5.64 7.03 21.08
CA ALA A 72 4.36 6.33 21.06
C ALA A 72 4.22 5.39 22.27
N GLU A 73 5.23 4.59 22.58
CA GLU A 73 5.24 3.70 23.75
C GLU A 73 5.09 4.48 25.07
N ALA A 74 5.78 5.62 25.19
CA ALA A 74 5.65 6.49 26.35
C ALA A 74 4.23 7.07 26.47
N ALA A 75 3.62 7.49 25.36
CA ALA A 75 2.24 7.97 25.35
C ALA A 75 1.25 6.87 25.73
N ILE A 76 1.39 5.65 25.19
CA ILE A 76 0.55 4.50 25.55
C ILE A 76 0.65 4.22 27.06
N ARG A 77 1.86 4.24 27.62
CA ARG A 77 2.08 4.01 29.05
C ARG A 77 1.32 5.01 29.91
N LEU A 78 1.28 6.29 29.53
CA LEU A 78 0.53 7.32 30.23
C LEU A 78 -1.00 7.14 30.10
N MET A 79 -1.47 6.54 29.00
CA MET A 79 -2.89 6.31 28.73
C MET A 79 -3.45 5.03 29.37
N THR A 80 -2.61 4.16 29.92
CA THR A 80 -3.05 2.86 30.45
C THR A 80 -4.12 3.00 31.55
N GLU A 81 -3.98 4.00 32.41
CA GLU A 81 -4.95 4.29 33.48
C GLU A 81 -6.27 4.83 32.92
N THR A 82 -6.21 5.74 31.93
CA THR A 82 -7.43 6.25 31.29
C THR A 82 -8.15 5.16 30.51
N TYR A 83 -7.40 4.27 29.85
CA TYR A 83 -7.92 3.10 29.17
C TYR A 83 -8.70 2.20 30.12
N ARG A 84 -8.11 1.81 31.27
CA ARG A 84 -8.79 0.95 32.25
C ARG A 84 -10.12 1.54 32.69
N ARG A 85 -10.12 2.84 33.06
CA ARG A 85 -11.33 3.55 33.49
C ARG A 85 -12.41 3.60 32.40
N ILE A 86 -12.04 3.91 31.16
CA ILE A 86 -13.00 3.96 30.04
C ILE A 86 -13.54 2.57 29.75
N ASN A 87 -12.68 1.54 29.76
CA ASN A 87 -13.05 0.17 29.50
C ASN A 87 -14.05 -0.37 30.55
N GLU A 88 -13.83 -0.07 31.83
CA GLU A 88 -14.76 -0.42 32.92
C GLU A 88 -16.12 0.24 32.72
N ILE A 89 -16.14 1.56 32.46
CA ILE A 89 -17.38 2.32 32.25
C ILE A 89 -18.16 1.83 31.03
N GLU A 90 -17.48 1.62 29.89
CA GLU A 90 -18.13 1.14 28.66
C GLU A 90 -18.57 -0.31 28.81
N SER A 91 -17.83 -1.16 29.52
CA SER A 91 -18.23 -2.55 29.80
C SER A 91 -19.46 -2.61 30.70
N GLU A 92 -19.56 -1.77 31.74
CA GLU A 92 -20.74 -1.71 32.62
C GLU A 92 -21.99 -1.25 31.87
N LYS A 93 -21.83 -0.30 30.95
CA LYS A 93 -22.92 0.25 30.14
C LYS A 93 -23.26 -0.61 28.92
N SER A 94 -22.54 -1.71 28.69
CA SER A 94 -22.64 -2.50 27.45
C SER A 94 -22.47 -1.64 26.18
N GLY A 95 -21.53 -0.69 26.25
CA GLY A 95 -21.19 0.27 25.21
C GLY A 95 -20.13 -0.24 24.24
N LEU A 96 -19.30 0.68 23.72
CA LEU A 96 -18.31 0.36 22.71
C LEU A 96 -16.97 -0.03 23.34
N VAL A 97 -16.65 -1.33 23.28
CA VAL A 97 -15.36 -1.88 23.72
C VAL A 97 -14.56 -2.40 22.53
N ILE A 98 -13.33 -1.89 22.39
CA ILE A 98 -12.41 -2.20 21.31
C ILE A 98 -11.60 -3.42 21.71
N VAL A 99 -11.91 -4.56 21.09
CA VAL A 99 -11.17 -5.82 21.29
C VAL A 99 -9.81 -5.79 20.60
N LYS A 100 -9.77 -5.25 19.38
CA LYS A 100 -8.56 -5.24 18.56
C LYS A 100 -8.58 -4.06 17.59
N ALA A 101 -7.49 -3.31 17.57
CA ALA A 101 -7.24 -2.27 16.57
C ALA A 101 -5.80 -2.37 16.07
N LEU A 102 -5.66 -2.45 14.75
CA LEU A 102 -4.38 -2.57 14.05
C LEU A 102 -4.17 -1.35 13.15
N TYR A 103 -2.94 -0.85 13.09
CA TYR A 103 -2.55 0.24 12.20
C TYR A 103 -1.33 -0.17 11.37
N GLY A 104 -1.43 -0.03 10.05
CA GLY A 104 -0.39 -0.43 9.11
C GLY A 104 -0.91 -0.52 7.69
N LYS A 105 -0.15 -1.17 6.81
CA LYS A 105 -0.50 -1.38 5.40
C LYS A 105 -1.66 -2.37 5.27
N SER A 106 -2.66 -2.07 4.46
CA SER A 106 -3.92 -2.85 4.37
C SER A 106 -3.69 -4.34 4.09
N GLU A 107 -2.82 -4.65 3.13
CA GLU A 107 -2.45 -6.03 2.75
C GLU A 107 -1.87 -6.82 3.92
N ILE A 108 -1.05 -6.17 4.73
CA ILE A 108 -0.37 -6.79 5.88
C ILE A 108 -1.37 -6.93 7.03
N VAL A 109 -2.14 -5.88 7.31
CA VAL A 109 -3.15 -5.87 8.38
C VAL A 109 -4.15 -7.01 8.20
N ALA A 110 -4.60 -7.28 6.96
CA ALA A 110 -5.51 -8.38 6.65
C ALA A 110 -5.02 -9.74 7.14
N ASN A 111 -3.71 -10.00 7.07
CA ASN A 111 -3.10 -11.25 7.53
C ASN A 111 -3.07 -11.38 9.06
N TYR A 112 -3.00 -10.25 9.78
CA TYR A 112 -2.88 -10.21 11.24
C TYR A 112 -4.21 -10.00 11.97
N VAL A 113 -5.33 -9.83 11.26
CA VAL A 113 -6.66 -9.65 11.90
C VAL A 113 -7.00 -10.83 12.81
N ASN A 114 -6.67 -12.06 12.40
CA ASN A 114 -6.96 -13.28 13.16
C ASN A 114 -5.82 -13.75 14.07
N CYS A 115 -4.66 -13.07 14.06
CA CYS A 115 -3.50 -13.46 14.87
C CYS A 115 -3.46 -12.67 16.19
N ASP A 116 -3.44 -13.33 17.33
CA ASP A 116 -3.39 -12.66 18.64
C ASP A 116 -2.02 -12.02 18.92
N GLU A 117 -0.96 -12.63 18.41
CA GLU A 117 0.39 -12.09 18.49
C GLU A 117 0.78 -11.42 17.17
N ILE A 118 1.21 -10.16 17.28
CA ILE A 118 1.75 -9.39 16.15
C ILE A 118 3.25 -9.41 16.31
N GLU A 119 3.94 -9.94 15.30
CA GLU A 119 5.39 -9.93 15.30
C GLU A 119 5.92 -8.49 15.36
N PRO A 120 6.95 -8.19 16.19
CA PRO A 120 7.54 -6.85 16.28
C PRO A 120 8.25 -6.40 14.99
N SER A 121 8.51 -7.33 14.07
CA SER A 121 9.03 -7.12 12.72
C SER A 121 7.95 -6.77 11.69
N ALA A 122 6.67 -7.03 12.00
CA ALA A 122 5.58 -6.71 11.09
C ALA A 122 5.40 -5.19 11.00
N GLU A 123 5.09 -4.70 9.80
CA GLU A 123 4.79 -3.29 9.54
C GLU A 123 3.38 -2.91 10.01
N VAL A 124 2.99 -3.45 11.17
CA VAL A 124 1.67 -3.35 11.79
C VAL A 124 1.85 -3.10 13.28
N ILE A 125 1.04 -2.20 13.82
CA ILE A 125 1.09 -1.77 15.21
C ILE A 125 -0.26 -2.05 15.85
N ASN A 126 -0.23 -2.57 17.08
CA ASN A 126 -1.43 -2.65 17.91
C ASN A 126 -1.74 -1.28 18.51
N VAL A 127 -2.90 -0.73 18.18
CA VAL A 127 -3.35 0.59 18.62
C VAL A 127 -4.65 0.50 19.43
N SER A 128 -4.93 -0.65 20.05
CA SER A 128 -6.18 -0.89 20.80
C SER A 128 -6.34 0.06 22.00
N ILE A 129 -5.27 0.28 22.76
CA ILE A 129 -5.25 1.18 23.92
C ILE A 129 -5.56 2.64 23.52
N PRO A 130 -4.79 3.27 22.61
CA PRO A 130 -5.06 4.65 22.24
C PRO A 130 -6.39 4.82 21.51
N ILE A 131 -6.87 3.83 20.73
CA ILE A 131 -8.20 3.89 20.10
C ILE A 131 -9.32 3.85 21.14
N GLN A 132 -9.25 2.96 22.14
CA GLN A 132 -10.26 2.91 23.20
C GLN A 132 -10.32 4.23 23.97
N CYS A 133 -9.19 4.89 24.21
CA CYS A 133 -9.15 6.21 24.85
C CYS A 133 -9.85 7.33 24.05
N LEU A 134 -10.08 7.14 22.75
CA LEU A 134 -10.82 8.07 21.90
C LEU A 134 -12.34 7.81 21.92
N VAL A 135 -12.79 6.69 22.48
CA VAL A 135 -14.22 6.38 22.64
C VAL A 135 -14.82 7.27 23.72
N LYS A 136 -15.93 7.94 23.39
CA LYS A 136 -16.72 8.75 24.32
C LYS A 136 -18.20 8.48 24.07
N ASP A 137 -18.94 8.22 25.14
CA ASP A 137 -20.38 7.92 25.09
C ASP A 137 -20.72 6.81 24.08
N SER A 138 -19.95 5.70 24.13
CA SER A 138 -20.09 4.57 23.21
C SER A 138 -19.93 4.90 21.71
N MET A 139 -19.33 6.04 21.37
CA MET A 139 -19.01 6.44 20.00
C MET A 139 -17.50 6.67 19.83
N LEU A 140 -16.95 6.17 18.73
CA LEU A 140 -15.56 6.42 18.35
C LEU A 140 -15.48 7.65 17.43
N THR A 141 -14.81 8.71 17.90
CA THR A 141 -14.57 9.92 17.11
C THR A 141 -13.14 9.95 16.62
N LEU A 142 -12.94 9.82 15.30
CA LEU A 142 -11.63 9.91 14.66
C LEU A 142 -11.47 11.26 13.95
N THR A 143 -10.31 11.88 14.13
CA THR A 143 -9.94 13.10 13.40
C THR A 143 -9.58 12.75 11.95
N GLU A 144 -9.92 13.63 11.00
CA GLU A 144 -9.57 13.48 9.58
C GLU A 144 -8.06 13.64 9.29
N ALA A 145 -7.30 14.15 10.26
CA ALA A 145 -5.86 14.31 10.15
C ALA A 145 -5.14 12.95 10.04
N SER A 146 -3.88 12.99 9.59
CA SER A 146 -3.04 11.78 9.50
C SER A 146 -2.97 11.08 10.86
N LYS A 147 -3.44 9.83 10.90
CA LYS A 147 -3.50 8.97 12.09
C LYS A 147 -2.12 8.72 12.71
N ALA A 148 -1.04 8.96 11.98
CA ALA A 148 0.33 8.89 12.48
C ALA A 148 0.68 9.98 13.52
N PHE A 149 -0.08 11.08 13.57
CA PHE A 149 0.11 12.16 14.57
C PHE A 149 -0.74 11.98 15.83
N LEU A 150 -1.59 10.94 15.87
CA LEU A 150 -2.36 10.65 17.07
C LEU A 150 -1.42 10.15 18.19
N PRO A 151 -1.67 10.52 19.45
CA PRO A 151 -0.82 10.10 20.54
C PRO A 151 -0.89 8.58 20.73
N GLY A 152 0.27 7.93 20.83
CA GLY A 152 0.39 6.48 20.85
C GLY A 152 0.43 5.82 19.47
N PHE A 153 0.35 6.61 18.39
CA PHE A 153 0.54 6.13 17.02
C PHE A 153 1.93 6.50 16.52
N TYR A 154 2.45 5.67 15.62
CA TYR A 154 3.56 6.01 14.74
C TYR A 154 3.35 5.33 13.39
N ASP A 155 4.07 5.77 12.37
CA ASP A 155 3.98 5.19 11.03
C ASP A 155 5.08 4.13 10.84
N PRO A 156 4.74 2.82 10.73
CA PRO A 156 5.74 1.78 10.55
C PRO A 156 6.37 1.80 9.15
N CYS A 157 5.70 2.38 8.15
CA CYS A 157 6.13 2.45 6.74
C CYS A 157 6.62 3.87 6.38
N LEU A 158 7.47 4.47 7.23
CA LEU A 158 7.98 5.84 7.09
C LEU A 158 8.75 6.06 5.77
N GLY A 159 8.12 6.79 4.85
CA GLY A 159 8.70 7.17 3.55
C GLY A 159 8.19 6.36 2.36
N GLU A 160 7.30 5.39 2.57
CA GLU A 160 6.60 4.75 1.47
C GLU A 160 5.39 5.59 1.04
N LYS A 161 5.06 5.57 -0.26
CA LYS A 161 3.80 6.14 -0.73
C LYS A 161 2.66 5.35 -0.09
N LYS A 162 1.82 6.06 0.66
CA LYS A 162 0.54 5.53 1.14
C LYS A 162 -0.43 5.61 -0.04
N GLU A 163 -0.95 4.48 -0.45
CA GLU A 163 -2.09 4.40 -1.38
C GLU A 163 -3.39 4.43 -0.59
#